data_AF-A0A7L2EEP6-F1
#
_entry.id   AF-A0A7L2EEP6-F1
#
_cell.length_a   1.000
_cell.length_b   1.000
_cell.length_c   1.000
_cell.angle_alpha   90.00
_cell.angle_beta   90.00
_cell.angle_gamma   90.00
#
_symmetry.space_group_name_H-M   'P 1'
#
loop_
_entity.id
_entity.type
_entity.pdbx_description
1 polymer ?
#
loop_
_entity_poly.entity_id
_entity_poly.type
_entity_poly.pdbx_seq_one_letter_code
_entity_poly.pdbx_strand_id
1 'polypeptide(L)'
;YLSEEDVLDQSNPFVQLVSGVVWLLRNGEVYINQSREAECGDTQTTGTFDRFINVISARTAVGHDRQGQLVLVHVDGQTESRGVNLWEMAEFLKEQGVINAINLDGGGSATLVLNGTLANYPSEHCSFNSMWRCPRRISTVVCVHEPGCDPPDCSGHGLCVAGHCRCHGPFWAGPACDTLDCGPANCSLHGVCSASGCLCDAGWTGSNCTEECPLGWFGPSCQSRCACDHACPCDPETGSCNITHDGVLQDHLHRAGQCLASQKKEKSKEKFSLSESSWLSLSSALALLLVLSALGNVGLVLRGQQHRHRDYRYLPLRDINGD
;
A
#
# COMPACT_ATOMS: atom_id res chain seq x y z
N TYR A 1 -3.79 -32.32 7.63
CA TYR A 1 -3.86 -32.82 9.00
C TYR A 1 -2.57 -32.48 9.71
N LEU A 2 -2.67 -31.97 10.93
CA LEU A 2 -1.55 -31.52 11.74
C LEU A 2 -1.68 -32.20 13.11
N SER A 3 -0.57 -32.62 13.68
CA SER A 3 -0.50 -33.03 15.08
C SER A 3 -0.50 -31.80 15.99
N GLU A 4 -0.68 -32.01 17.29
CA GLU A 4 -0.54 -30.93 18.28
C GLU A 4 0.89 -30.37 18.29
N GLU A 5 1.90 -31.22 18.09
CA GLU A 5 3.31 -30.81 18.00
C GLU A 5 3.56 -29.88 16.81
N ASP A 6 2.96 -30.17 15.64
CA ASP A 6 3.06 -29.30 14.47
C ASP A 6 2.46 -27.91 14.72
N VAL A 7 1.33 -27.86 15.46
CA VAL A 7 0.64 -26.60 15.79
C VAL A 7 1.43 -25.76 16.81
N LEU A 8 2.15 -26.42 17.72
CA LEU A 8 2.91 -25.80 18.79
C LEU A 8 4.38 -25.48 18.44
N ASP A 9 4.83 -25.79 17.21
CA ASP A 9 6.19 -25.48 16.78
C ASP A 9 6.50 -23.98 16.84
N GLN A 10 7.64 -23.63 17.44
CA GLN A 10 8.13 -22.26 17.60
C GLN A 10 9.21 -21.88 16.58
N SER A 11 9.71 -22.82 15.78
CA SER A 11 10.75 -22.54 14.80
C SER A 11 10.24 -21.68 13.63
N ASN A 12 9.02 -21.94 13.18
CA ASN A 12 8.27 -21.17 12.19
C ASN A 12 6.77 -21.21 12.54
N PRO A 13 6.35 -20.47 13.59
CA PRO A 13 5.03 -20.65 14.16
C PRO A 13 3.92 -20.21 13.21
N PHE A 14 2.76 -20.86 13.30
CA PHE A 14 1.56 -20.41 12.60
C PHE A 14 1.14 -19.02 13.08
N VAL A 15 1.04 -18.07 12.13
CA VAL A 15 0.48 -16.72 12.41
C VAL A 15 -1.05 -16.74 12.34
N GLN A 16 -1.62 -17.60 11.49
CA GLN A 16 -3.05 -17.81 11.32
C GLN A 16 -3.34 -19.30 11.17
N LEU A 17 -4.37 -19.80 11.85
CA LEU A 17 -4.79 -21.19 11.76
C LEU A 17 -6.30 -21.30 11.94
N VAL A 18 -6.95 -22.08 11.06
CA VAL A 18 -8.37 -22.42 11.15
C VAL A 18 -8.54 -23.90 10.83
N SER A 19 -9.49 -24.55 11.51
CA SER A 19 -9.88 -25.93 11.23
C SER A 19 -11.20 -26.00 10.49
N GLY A 20 -11.31 -27.00 9.63
CA GLY A 20 -12.52 -27.36 8.90
C GLY A 20 -12.83 -28.84 9.08
N VAL A 21 -13.76 -29.34 8.27
CA VAL A 21 -14.12 -30.77 8.20
C VAL A 21 -14.20 -31.15 6.72
N VAL A 22 -13.50 -32.22 6.34
CA VAL A 22 -13.20 -32.70 4.99
C VAL A 22 -12.16 -31.87 4.25
N TRP A 23 -11.04 -32.52 3.92
CA TRP A 23 -10.05 -32.03 2.95
C TRP A 23 -10.55 -32.32 1.51
N LEU A 24 -10.97 -31.28 0.80
CA LEU A 24 -11.60 -31.39 -0.52
C LEU A 24 -10.60 -31.74 -1.62
N LEU A 25 -9.50 -31.00 -1.70
CA LEU A 25 -8.46 -31.17 -2.72
C LEU A 25 -7.09 -31.29 -2.10
N ARG A 26 -6.30 -32.27 -2.54
CA ARG A 26 -4.89 -32.44 -2.18
C ARG A 26 -4.05 -32.56 -3.45
N ASN A 27 -3.10 -31.64 -3.63
CA ASN A 27 -2.22 -31.59 -4.79
C ASN A 27 -2.97 -31.58 -6.14
N GLY A 28 -4.11 -30.88 -6.21
CA GLY A 28 -4.95 -30.75 -7.40
C GLY A 28 -5.90 -31.93 -7.65
N GLU A 29 -5.97 -32.89 -6.74
CA GLU A 29 -6.84 -34.06 -6.85
C GLU A 29 -7.87 -34.12 -5.72
N VAL A 30 -9.05 -34.66 -6.02
CA VAL A 30 -10.14 -34.84 -5.05
C VAL A 30 -9.71 -35.80 -3.94
N TYR A 31 -9.89 -35.40 -2.69
CA TYR A 31 -9.36 -36.09 -1.49
C TYR A 31 -10.45 -36.47 -0.45
N ILE A 32 -11.72 -36.45 -0.87
CA ILE A 32 -12.87 -36.68 0.03
C ILE A 32 -12.88 -38.09 0.61
N ASN A 33 -12.56 -39.13 -0.18
CA ASN A 33 -12.54 -40.52 0.31
C ASN A 33 -11.51 -40.73 1.43
N GLN A 34 -10.31 -40.17 1.25
CA GLN A 34 -9.25 -40.26 2.24
C GLN A 34 -9.59 -39.42 3.48
N SER A 35 -10.27 -38.30 3.30
CA SER A 35 -10.78 -37.49 4.42
C SER A 35 -11.86 -38.21 5.21
N ARG A 36 -12.72 -38.97 4.54
CA ARG A 36 -13.69 -39.84 5.21
C ARG A 36 -13.01 -40.85 6.11
N GLU A 37 -11.94 -41.49 5.66
CA GLU A 37 -11.18 -42.44 6.48
C GLU A 37 -10.40 -41.76 7.62
N ALA A 38 -9.87 -40.56 7.39
CA ALA A 38 -9.05 -39.85 8.37
C ALA A 38 -9.85 -39.11 9.45
N GLU A 39 -11.03 -38.59 9.11
CA GLU A 39 -11.82 -37.71 9.98
C GLU A 39 -13.06 -38.39 10.58
N CYS A 40 -13.52 -39.50 10.00
CA CYS A 40 -14.57 -40.32 10.61
C CYS A 40 -13.94 -41.35 11.54
N GLY A 41 -14.15 -41.20 12.86
CA GLY A 41 -13.78 -42.24 13.81
C GLY A 41 -14.68 -43.48 13.71
N ASP A 42 -14.15 -44.64 14.10
CA ASP A 42 -14.86 -45.95 14.10
C ASP A 42 -16.12 -45.99 15.00
N THR A 43 -16.34 -44.96 15.82
CA THR A 43 -17.43 -44.88 16.81
C THR A 43 -18.63 -44.04 16.37
N GLN A 44 -18.52 -43.29 15.28
CA GLN A 44 -19.65 -42.54 14.73
C GLN A 44 -20.49 -43.44 13.83
N THR A 45 -21.80 -43.20 13.77
CA THR A 45 -22.63 -43.86 12.76
C THR A 45 -22.22 -43.31 11.40
N THR A 46 -21.51 -44.12 10.62
CA THR A 46 -21.00 -43.78 9.27
C THR A 46 -22.04 -43.06 8.40
N GLY A 47 -23.33 -43.36 8.59
CA GLY A 47 -24.46 -42.70 7.92
C GLY A 47 -24.60 -41.18 8.16
N THR A 48 -24.17 -40.61 9.29
CA THR A 48 -24.28 -39.15 9.52
C THR A 48 -23.18 -38.38 8.80
N PHE A 49 -21.96 -38.92 8.78
CA PHE A 49 -20.83 -38.31 8.07
C PHE A 49 -21.00 -38.44 6.55
N ASP A 50 -21.46 -39.61 6.08
CA ASP A 50 -21.79 -39.82 4.66
C ASP A 50 -22.92 -38.91 4.20
N ARG A 51 -23.95 -38.69 5.03
CA ARG A 51 -24.98 -37.69 4.74
C ARG A 51 -24.38 -36.30 4.67
N PHE A 52 -23.48 -35.92 5.59
CA PHE A 52 -22.82 -34.62 5.54
C PHE A 52 -22.03 -34.38 4.24
N ILE A 53 -21.33 -35.39 3.73
CA ILE A 53 -20.58 -35.31 2.46
C ILE A 53 -21.54 -35.16 1.26
N ASN A 54 -22.56 -36.01 1.21
CA ASN A 54 -23.39 -36.18 0.00
C ASN A 54 -24.60 -35.25 -0.07
N VAL A 55 -25.03 -34.67 1.06
CA VAL A 55 -26.19 -33.76 1.07
C VAL A 55 -25.82 -32.43 0.41
N ILE A 56 -26.68 -31.96 -0.49
CA ILE A 56 -26.58 -30.60 -1.03
C ILE A 56 -26.92 -29.59 0.08
N SER A 57 -26.12 -28.54 0.21
CA SER A 57 -26.37 -27.44 1.13
C SER A 57 -25.60 -26.20 0.70
N ALA A 58 -25.72 -25.10 1.45
CA ALA A 58 -24.77 -24.01 1.36
C ALA A 58 -23.40 -24.47 1.88
N ARG A 59 -22.31 -24.08 1.22
CA ARG A 59 -20.94 -24.53 1.56
C ARG A 59 -19.97 -23.36 1.53
N THR A 60 -18.95 -23.44 2.36
CA THR A 60 -17.80 -22.52 2.31
C THR A 60 -16.50 -23.33 2.30
N ALA A 61 -15.48 -22.84 1.61
CA ALA A 61 -14.19 -23.49 1.52
C ALA A 61 -13.06 -22.45 1.46
N VAL A 62 -11.88 -22.87 1.90
CA VAL A 62 -10.64 -22.11 1.78
C VAL A 62 -9.57 -22.98 1.16
N GLY A 63 -8.78 -22.41 0.25
CA GLY A 63 -7.71 -23.11 -0.44
C GLY A 63 -6.69 -22.16 -1.05
N HIS A 64 -5.85 -22.68 -1.92
CA HIS A 64 -4.90 -21.87 -2.69
C HIS A 64 -4.70 -22.41 -4.11
N ASP A 65 -4.31 -21.53 -5.03
CA ASP A 65 -3.98 -21.88 -6.41
C ASP A 65 -2.50 -22.25 -6.60
N ARG A 66 -2.08 -22.42 -7.86
CA ARG A 66 -0.68 -22.72 -8.23
C ARG A 66 0.27 -21.54 -8.04
N GLN A 67 -0.25 -20.31 -8.03
CA GLN A 67 0.49 -19.07 -7.86
C GLN A 67 0.70 -18.74 -6.37
N GLY A 68 0.07 -19.50 -5.48
CA GLY A 68 0.12 -19.28 -4.03
C GLY A 68 -0.88 -18.24 -3.55
N GLN A 69 -1.88 -17.88 -4.36
CA GLN A 69 -2.94 -16.98 -3.94
C GLN A 69 -3.97 -17.72 -3.08
N LEU A 70 -4.44 -17.06 -2.02
CA LEU A 70 -5.55 -17.55 -1.20
C LEU A 70 -6.85 -17.52 -2.01
N VAL A 71 -7.60 -18.61 -1.96
CA VAL A 71 -8.91 -18.74 -2.62
C VAL A 71 -9.97 -18.99 -1.55
N LEU A 72 -10.96 -18.10 -1.49
CA LEU A 72 -12.14 -18.24 -0.63
C LEU A 72 -13.35 -18.51 -1.51
N VAL A 73 -14.11 -19.55 -1.19
CA VAL A 73 -15.31 -19.92 -1.95
C VAL A 73 -16.50 -20.00 -1.02
N HIS A 74 -17.60 -19.43 -1.49
CA HIS A 74 -18.90 -19.43 -0.85
C HIS A 74 -19.96 -19.82 -1.87
N VAL A 75 -20.82 -20.79 -1.52
CA VAL A 75 -21.94 -21.23 -2.34
C VAL A 75 -23.21 -21.14 -1.49
N ASP A 76 -24.17 -20.33 -1.94
CA ASP A 76 -25.50 -20.25 -1.34
C ASP A 76 -26.26 -21.57 -1.54
N GLY A 77 -27.13 -21.90 -0.58
CA GLY A 77 -27.88 -23.14 -0.63
C GLY A 77 -28.84 -23.29 0.55
N GLN A 78 -29.45 -24.46 0.65
CA GLN A 78 -30.28 -24.87 1.76
C GLN A 78 -30.23 -26.39 1.82
N THR A 79 -29.91 -26.94 2.99
CA THR A 79 -29.75 -28.39 3.19
C THR A 79 -30.93 -29.16 2.59
N GLU A 80 -30.62 -30.16 1.77
CA GLU A 80 -31.57 -31.03 1.03
C GLU A 80 -32.39 -30.34 -0.08
N SER A 81 -32.15 -29.07 -0.36
CA SER A 81 -32.96 -28.31 -1.33
C SER A 81 -32.15 -27.60 -2.40
N ARG A 82 -31.08 -26.88 -2.02
CA ARG A 82 -30.29 -26.03 -2.93
C ARG A 82 -28.82 -26.03 -2.52
N GLY A 83 -27.95 -25.69 -3.46
CA GLY A 83 -26.51 -25.57 -3.25
C GLY A 83 -25.77 -26.76 -3.84
N VAL A 84 -24.69 -27.18 -3.18
CA VAL A 84 -23.79 -28.24 -3.64
C VAL A 84 -23.46 -29.22 -2.51
N ASN A 85 -23.18 -30.47 -2.89
CA ASN A 85 -22.53 -31.43 -2.02
C ASN A 85 -20.99 -31.25 -2.06
N LEU A 86 -20.24 -32.01 -1.25
CA LEU A 86 -18.78 -31.81 -1.19
C LEU A 86 -18.05 -32.30 -2.44
N TRP A 87 -18.59 -33.27 -3.17
CA TRP A 87 -18.02 -33.77 -4.42
C TRP A 87 -18.09 -32.71 -5.53
N GLU A 88 -19.26 -32.13 -5.72
CA GLU A 88 -19.49 -31.02 -6.65
C GLU A 88 -18.60 -29.82 -6.32
N MET A 89 -18.48 -29.47 -5.02
CA MET A 89 -17.59 -28.41 -4.58
C MET A 89 -16.11 -28.71 -4.90
N ALA A 90 -15.65 -29.95 -4.69
CA ALA A 90 -14.27 -30.33 -4.96
C ALA A 90 -13.95 -30.30 -6.46
N GLU A 91 -14.84 -30.83 -7.31
CA GLU A 91 -14.66 -30.77 -8.76
C GLU A 91 -14.68 -29.33 -9.28
N PHE A 92 -15.61 -28.51 -8.80
CA PHE A 92 -15.65 -27.08 -9.12
C PHE A 92 -14.32 -26.38 -8.78
N LEU A 93 -13.80 -26.59 -7.56
CA LEU A 93 -12.52 -26.01 -7.14
C LEU A 93 -11.36 -26.51 -8.03
N LYS A 94 -11.36 -27.78 -8.40
CA LYS A 94 -10.35 -28.39 -9.26
C LYS A 94 -10.36 -27.77 -10.65
N GLU A 95 -11.54 -27.57 -11.23
CA GLU A 95 -11.73 -26.89 -12.52
C GLU A 95 -11.28 -25.43 -12.49
N GLN A 96 -11.46 -24.74 -11.35
CA GLN A 96 -10.94 -23.38 -11.16
C GLN A 96 -9.42 -23.34 -10.90
N GLY A 97 -8.73 -24.48 -10.87
CA GLY A 97 -7.27 -24.56 -10.72
C GLY A 97 -6.75 -24.49 -9.28
N VAL A 98 -7.62 -24.73 -8.29
CA VAL A 98 -7.24 -24.81 -6.87
C VAL A 98 -6.43 -26.08 -6.61
N ILE A 99 -5.36 -25.98 -5.82
CA ILE A 99 -4.42 -27.08 -5.56
C ILE A 99 -4.71 -27.79 -4.25
N ASN A 100 -4.87 -27.04 -3.16
CA ASN A 100 -5.33 -27.60 -1.90
C ASN A 100 -6.50 -26.78 -1.39
N ALA A 101 -7.52 -27.45 -0.86
CA ALA A 101 -8.67 -26.79 -0.26
C ALA A 101 -9.32 -27.63 0.83
N ILE A 102 -9.77 -27.00 1.90
CA ILE A 102 -10.56 -27.64 2.96
C ILE A 102 -11.96 -27.04 3.00
N ASN A 103 -12.95 -27.86 3.37
CA ASN A 103 -14.31 -27.39 3.62
C ASN A 103 -14.42 -26.76 5.02
N LEU A 104 -15.07 -25.60 5.11
CA LEU A 104 -15.37 -24.89 6.35
C LEU A 104 -16.86 -25.07 6.72
N ASP A 105 -17.35 -24.31 7.70
CA ASP A 105 -18.74 -24.39 8.13
C ASP A 105 -19.72 -23.96 7.01
N GLY A 106 -20.88 -24.63 6.96
CA GLY A 106 -21.84 -24.51 5.86
C GLY A 106 -23.28 -24.29 6.35
N GLY A 107 -24.25 -24.63 5.50
CA GLY A 107 -25.67 -24.54 5.81
C GLY A 107 -26.12 -23.15 6.24
N GLY A 108 -26.64 -23.02 7.47
CA GLY A 108 -27.08 -21.75 8.04
C GLY A 108 -25.94 -20.77 8.32
N SER A 109 -24.72 -21.28 8.48
CA SER A 109 -23.53 -20.49 8.82
C SER A 109 -22.87 -19.83 7.60
N ALA A 110 -23.11 -20.36 6.39
CA ALA A 110 -22.51 -19.87 5.15
C ALA A 110 -22.90 -18.42 4.89
N THR A 111 -21.94 -17.50 5.05
CA THR A 111 -22.16 -16.06 5.03
C THR A 111 -20.99 -15.37 4.34
N LEU A 112 -21.30 -14.48 3.38
CA LEU A 112 -20.35 -13.61 2.71
C LEU A 112 -20.66 -12.15 3.04
N VAL A 113 -19.67 -11.43 3.52
CA VAL A 113 -19.74 -10.00 3.83
C VAL A 113 -18.73 -9.27 2.96
N LEU A 114 -19.20 -8.31 2.16
CA LEU A 114 -18.35 -7.43 1.35
C LEU A 114 -18.40 -6.02 1.93
N ASN A 115 -17.24 -5.46 2.30
CA ASN A 115 -17.11 -4.12 2.87
C ASN A 115 -18.09 -3.83 4.02
N GLY A 116 -18.26 -4.81 4.92
CA GLY A 116 -19.16 -4.69 6.08
C GLY A 116 -20.65 -4.91 5.78
N THR A 117 -21.02 -5.23 4.53
CA THR A 117 -22.41 -5.47 4.13
C THR A 117 -22.64 -6.93 3.69
N LEU A 118 -23.75 -7.52 4.11
CA LEU A 118 -24.14 -8.87 3.70
C LEU A 118 -24.30 -8.94 2.18
N ALA A 119 -23.62 -9.89 1.54
CA ALA A 119 -23.55 -10.00 0.08
C ALA A 119 -24.02 -11.35 -0.48
N ASN A 120 -24.58 -12.22 0.36
CA ASN A 120 -25.18 -13.49 -0.06
C ASN A 120 -26.61 -13.67 0.46
N TYR A 121 -27.23 -14.81 0.15
CA TYR A 121 -28.55 -15.20 0.63
C TYR A 121 -28.47 -16.32 1.69
N PRO A 122 -28.49 -15.98 3.00
CA PRO A 122 -28.49 -16.96 4.08
C PRO A 122 -29.65 -17.97 3.99
N SER A 123 -29.44 -19.15 4.56
CA SER A 123 -30.43 -20.23 4.52
C SER A 123 -31.37 -20.25 5.73
N GLU A 124 -31.02 -19.62 6.86
CA GLU A 124 -31.86 -19.61 8.05
C GLU A 124 -33.03 -18.65 7.94
N HIS A 125 -34.14 -19.03 8.58
CA HIS A 125 -35.30 -18.17 8.74
C HIS A 125 -35.09 -17.17 9.87
N CYS A 126 -35.57 -15.94 9.71
CA CYS A 126 -35.54 -14.96 10.78
C CYS A 126 -36.49 -15.36 11.92
N SER A 127 -36.07 -15.17 13.17
CA SER A 127 -36.86 -15.54 14.37
C SER A 127 -38.19 -14.79 14.48
N PHE A 128 -38.25 -13.56 13.97
CA PHE A 128 -39.45 -12.71 14.01
C PHE A 128 -40.41 -12.97 12.84
N ASN A 129 -39.94 -13.58 11.74
CA ASN A 129 -40.76 -13.84 10.56
C ASN A 129 -40.11 -14.90 9.67
N SER A 130 -40.78 -16.03 9.49
CA SER A 130 -40.31 -17.15 8.68
C SER A 130 -40.28 -16.89 7.17
N MET A 131 -40.86 -15.80 6.68
CA MET A 131 -40.74 -15.39 5.27
C MET A 131 -39.33 -14.88 4.94
N TRP A 132 -38.67 -14.22 5.89
CA TRP A 132 -37.37 -13.61 5.67
C TRP A 132 -36.22 -14.55 6.02
N ARG A 133 -35.09 -14.38 5.34
CA ARG A 133 -33.84 -15.09 5.62
C ARG A 133 -32.89 -14.20 6.42
N CYS A 134 -32.25 -14.77 7.43
CA CYS A 134 -31.33 -14.05 8.31
C CYS A 134 -29.99 -14.78 8.40
N PRO A 135 -28.86 -14.06 8.52
CA PRO A 135 -27.57 -14.68 8.80
C PRO A 135 -27.52 -15.24 10.22
N ARG A 136 -26.82 -16.36 10.38
CA ARG A 136 -26.61 -17.01 11.68
C ARG A 136 -25.48 -16.31 12.45
N ARG A 137 -25.57 -16.29 13.79
CA ARG A 137 -24.42 -15.97 14.66
C ARG A 137 -23.46 -17.16 14.67
N ILE A 138 -22.25 -16.95 14.16
CA ILE A 138 -21.20 -17.98 14.02
C ILE A 138 -20.07 -17.78 15.05
N SER A 139 -19.05 -18.64 14.99
CA SER A 139 -17.87 -18.59 15.87
C SER A 139 -16.75 -17.71 15.29
N THR A 140 -15.84 -18.29 14.50
CA THR A 140 -14.70 -17.61 13.88
C THR A 140 -15.03 -17.08 12.48
N VAL A 141 -14.29 -16.07 12.04
CA VAL A 141 -14.45 -15.43 10.72
C VAL A 141 -13.12 -15.43 9.99
N VAL A 142 -13.13 -15.83 8.72
CA VAL A 142 -12.01 -15.59 7.81
C VAL A 142 -12.14 -14.19 7.23
N CYS A 143 -11.18 -13.32 7.55
CA CYS A 143 -11.19 -11.92 7.13
C CYS A 143 -10.05 -11.68 6.11
N VAL A 144 -10.36 -10.97 5.04
CA VAL A 144 -9.37 -10.44 4.11
C VAL A 144 -9.40 -8.92 4.22
N HIS A 145 -8.27 -8.33 4.54
CA HIS A 145 -8.10 -6.89 4.68
C HIS A 145 -6.78 -6.46 4.06
N GLU A 146 -6.65 -5.16 3.78
CA GLU A 146 -5.36 -4.60 3.38
C GLU A 146 -4.34 -4.80 4.51
N PRO A 147 -3.10 -5.22 4.21
CA PRO A 147 -2.09 -5.38 5.25
C PRO A 147 -1.87 -4.06 5.98
N GLY A 148 -1.97 -4.10 7.32
CA GLY A 148 -1.61 -2.97 8.17
C GLY A 148 -0.10 -2.80 8.24
N CYS A 149 0.35 -1.55 8.40
CA CYS A 149 1.76 -1.26 8.65
C CYS A 149 2.05 -1.39 10.16
N ASP A 150 3.31 -1.66 10.49
CA ASP A 150 3.82 -1.56 11.86
C ASP A 150 4.98 -0.55 11.87
N PRO A 151 4.83 0.64 12.49
CA PRO A 151 3.64 1.12 13.20
C PRO A 151 2.46 1.45 12.24
N PRO A 152 1.21 1.41 12.72
CA PRO A 152 0.00 1.55 11.89
C PRO A 152 -0.15 2.90 11.18
N ASP A 153 0.64 3.90 11.57
CA ASP A 153 0.62 5.26 11.03
C ASP A 153 1.93 5.65 10.33
N CYS A 154 2.87 4.72 10.12
CA CYS A 154 4.20 5.02 9.59
C CYS A 154 4.85 6.18 10.37
N SER A 155 4.72 6.15 11.70
CA SER A 155 5.20 7.18 12.64
C SER A 155 4.61 8.58 12.39
N GLY A 156 3.46 8.66 11.71
CA GLY A 156 2.85 9.92 11.29
C GLY A 156 3.53 10.58 10.08
N HIS A 157 4.53 9.91 9.49
CA HIS A 157 5.41 10.44 8.47
C HIS A 157 5.35 9.66 7.16
N GLY A 158 4.29 8.88 6.94
CA GLY A 158 4.09 8.17 5.68
C GLY A 158 2.66 7.71 5.46
N LEU A 159 2.45 7.05 4.33
CA LEU A 159 1.23 6.34 3.98
C LEU A 159 1.52 4.84 3.98
N CYS A 160 0.64 4.07 4.62
CA CYS A 160 0.71 2.62 4.53
C CYS A 160 0.18 2.15 3.17
N VAL A 161 0.99 1.42 2.42
CA VAL A 161 0.63 0.86 1.10
C VAL A 161 1.03 -0.60 1.09
N ALA A 162 0.05 -1.50 1.07
CA ALA A 162 0.27 -2.96 1.09
C ALA A 162 1.25 -3.41 2.19
N GLY A 163 1.06 -2.91 3.42
CA GLY A 163 1.89 -3.26 4.59
C GLY A 163 3.27 -2.61 4.61
N HIS A 164 3.60 -1.75 3.65
CA HIS A 164 4.86 -1.00 3.62
C HIS A 164 4.62 0.49 3.77
N CYS A 165 5.45 1.15 4.57
CA CYS A 165 5.39 2.60 4.70
C CYS A 165 6.05 3.29 3.52
N ARG A 166 5.29 4.15 2.85
CA ARG A 166 5.81 5.11 1.89
C ARG A 166 5.91 6.48 2.56
N CYS A 167 7.13 6.91 2.86
CA CYS A 167 7.36 8.12 3.63
C CYS A 167 6.95 9.40 2.89
N HIS A 168 6.52 10.39 3.67
CA HIS A 168 6.15 11.72 3.21
C HIS A 168 7.38 12.57 2.96
N GLY A 169 7.43 13.24 1.81
CA GLY A 169 8.56 14.09 1.46
C GLY A 169 9.87 13.30 1.26
N PRO A 170 10.97 14.01 1.01
CA PRO A 170 12.25 13.38 0.71
C PRO A 170 13.12 13.08 1.94
N PHE A 171 12.75 13.59 3.13
CA PHE A 171 13.61 13.60 4.31
C PHE A 171 13.25 12.54 5.36
N TRP A 172 12.13 11.85 5.22
CA TRP A 172 11.76 10.74 6.10
C TRP A 172 12.14 9.42 5.44
N ALA A 173 12.81 8.56 6.20
CA ALA A 173 13.38 7.31 5.75
C ALA A 173 13.18 6.20 6.78
N GLY A 174 13.57 4.99 6.41
CA GLY A 174 13.39 3.78 7.20
C GLY A 174 12.06 3.06 6.93
N PRO A 175 11.93 1.80 7.39
CA PRO A 175 10.74 0.99 7.16
C PRO A 175 9.48 1.53 7.85
N ALA A 176 9.66 2.35 8.89
CA ALA A 176 8.60 2.97 9.67
C ALA A 176 8.48 4.50 9.46
N CYS A 177 9.28 5.08 8.56
CA CYS A 177 9.40 6.54 8.38
C CYS A 177 9.73 7.32 9.66
N ASP A 178 10.50 6.70 10.56
CA ASP A 178 10.90 7.25 11.86
C ASP A 178 12.27 7.92 11.85
N THR A 179 13.01 7.80 10.75
CA THR A 179 14.37 8.30 10.61
C THR A 179 14.39 9.53 9.71
N LEU A 180 14.99 10.62 10.17
CA LEU A 180 15.29 11.78 9.33
C LEU A 180 16.60 11.54 8.56
N ASP A 181 16.53 11.65 7.23
CA ASP A 181 17.66 11.53 6.32
C ASP A 181 17.70 12.77 5.39
N CYS A 182 18.59 13.71 5.70
CA CYS A 182 18.84 14.89 4.87
C CYS A 182 19.89 14.64 3.77
N GLY A 183 20.19 13.38 3.45
CA GLY A 183 21.14 12.97 2.43
C GLY A 183 22.57 12.75 2.96
N PRO A 184 23.54 12.48 2.07
CA PRO A 184 24.84 11.90 2.42
C PRO A 184 25.71 12.77 3.34
N ALA A 185 25.51 14.09 3.33
CA ALA A 185 26.24 15.00 4.21
C ALA A 185 25.48 15.33 5.51
N ASN A 186 24.19 14.98 5.60
CA ASN A 186 23.30 15.27 6.72
C ASN A 186 23.51 16.67 7.33
N CYS A 187 23.35 17.70 6.50
CA CYS A 187 23.58 19.11 6.86
C CYS A 187 25.05 19.51 7.12
N SER A 188 26.02 18.70 6.67
CA SER A 188 27.46 19.01 6.59
C SER A 188 28.10 19.51 7.89
N LEU A 189 27.54 19.12 9.04
CA LEU A 189 27.93 19.63 10.38
C LEU A 189 27.69 21.14 10.60
N HIS A 190 26.95 21.79 9.69
CA HIS A 190 26.61 23.21 9.73
C HIS A 190 25.09 23.41 9.80
N GLY A 191 24.39 22.45 10.40
CA GLY A 191 22.96 22.52 10.59
C GLY A 191 22.36 21.26 11.20
N VAL A 192 21.04 21.32 11.42
CA VAL A 192 20.26 20.23 11.98
C VAL A 192 19.23 19.74 10.97
N CYS A 193 19.15 18.43 10.77
CA CYS A 193 18.16 17.83 9.88
C CYS A 193 16.76 17.91 10.50
N SER A 194 15.78 18.34 9.70
CA SER A 194 14.38 18.50 10.09
C SER A 194 13.44 17.92 9.01
N ALA A 195 12.14 17.85 9.32
CA ALA A 195 11.12 17.40 8.38
C ALA A 195 11.01 18.26 7.09
N SER A 196 11.57 19.48 7.09
CA SER A 196 11.63 20.37 5.93
C SER A 196 13.01 20.42 5.26
N GLY A 197 13.95 19.58 5.69
CA GLY A 197 15.35 19.57 5.23
C GLY A 197 16.30 20.16 6.26
N CYS A 198 17.49 20.58 5.82
CA CYS A 198 18.50 21.11 6.72
C CYS A 198 18.17 22.53 7.19
N LEU A 199 18.19 22.73 8.51
CA LEU A 199 18.19 24.03 9.15
C LEU A 199 19.64 24.43 9.40
N CYS A 200 20.16 25.33 8.57
CA CYS A 200 21.57 25.72 8.64
C CYS A 200 21.85 26.67 9.80
N ASP A 201 23.00 26.45 10.43
CA ASP A 201 23.56 27.31 11.47
C ASP A 201 23.88 28.71 10.90
N ALA A 202 24.19 29.64 11.81
CA ALA A 202 24.59 30.98 11.39
C ALA A 202 25.86 30.93 10.53
N GLY A 203 25.89 31.73 9.46
CA GLY A 203 27.02 31.75 8.53
C GLY A 203 26.92 30.74 7.37
N TRP A 204 25.92 29.85 7.37
CA TRP A 204 25.78 28.79 6.37
C TRP A 204 24.40 28.77 5.70
N THR A 205 24.35 28.32 4.45
CA THR A 205 23.15 28.18 3.63
C THR A 205 23.30 27.05 2.59
N GLY A 206 22.29 26.89 1.73
CA GLY A 206 22.18 25.79 0.77
C GLY A 206 21.35 24.63 1.32
N SER A 207 20.99 23.67 0.46
CA SER A 207 20.11 22.55 0.83
C SER A 207 20.69 21.58 1.86
N ASN A 208 22.01 21.57 2.01
CA ASN A 208 22.79 20.72 2.91
C ASN A 208 23.84 21.51 3.71
N CYS A 209 23.68 22.83 3.83
CA CYS A 209 24.55 23.72 4.61
C CYS A 209 26.04 23.68 4.22
N THR A 210 26.36 23.48 2.94
CA THR A 210 27.75 23.50 2.45
C THR A 210 28.23 24.87 2.01
N GLU A 211 27.33 25.83 1.85
CA GLU A 211 27.66 27.15 1.31
C GLU A 211 27.75 28.16 2.46
N GLU A 212 28.83 28.93 2.53
CA GLU A 212 28.90 30.09 3.42
C GLU A 212 27.89 31.17 2.97
N CYS A 213 27.51 32.05 3.90
CA CYS A 213 26.59 33.13 3.58
C CYS A 213 27.08 33.99 2.41
N PRO A 214 26.21 34.28 1.43
CA PRO A 214 26.55 35.22 0.38
C PRO A 214 26.81 36.59 0.99
N LEU A 215 27.74 37.33 0.39
CA LEU A 215 28.12 38.67 0.85
C LEU A 215 26.89 39.57 1.02
N GLY A 216 26.84 40.26 2.15
CA GLY A 216 25.72 41.14 2.51
C GLY A 216 24.59 40.43 3.26
N TRP A 217 24.72 39.13 3.53
CA TRP A 217 23.79 38.34 4.34
C TRP A 217 24.51 37.67 5.51
N PHE A 218 23.76 37.43 6.59
CA PHE A 218 24.28 36.80 7.80
C PHE A 218 23.18 36.04 8.56
N GLY A 219 23.59 35.33 9.61
CA GLY A 219 22.70 34.63 10.53
C GLY A 219 22.29 33.24 10.02
N PRO A 220 21.40 32.54 10.75
CA PRO A 220 21.00 31.17 10.41
C PRO A 220 20.32 31.11 9.04
N SER A 221 20.79 30.17 8.21
CA SER A 221 20.35 30.05 6.81
C SER A 221 20.51 31.34 5.98
N CYS A 222 21.32 32.29 6.45
CA CYS A 222 21.60 33.58 5.82
C CYS A 222 20.35 34.43 5.51
N GLN A 223 19.34 34.38 6.38
CA GLN A 223 18.06 35.07 6.15
C GLN A 223 18.08 36.57 6.49
N SER A 224 19.16 37.08 7.09
CA SER A 224 19.28 38.49 7.53
C SER A 224 20.24 39.27 6.64
N ARG A 225 19.94 40.53 6.34
CA ARG A 225 20.81 41.42 5.54
C ARG A 225 21.70 42.27 6.45
N CYS A 226 22.97 42.43 6.08
CA CYS A 226 23.91 43.29 6.78
C CYS A 226 23.38 44.74 6.87
N ALA A 227 23.45 45.36 8.05
CA ALA A 227 23.03 46.74 8.32
C ALA A 227 24.24 47.71 8.45
N CYS A 228 25.26 47.53 7.61
CA CYS A 228 26.41 48.44 7.53
C CYS A 228 26.12 49.58 6.54
N ASP A 229 26.84 50.70 6.61
CA ASP A 229 26.62 51.91 5.77
C ASP A 229 26.58 51.66 4.25
N HIS A 230 27.07 50.50 3.77
CA HIS A 230 26.95 50.05 2.37
C HIS A 230 26.52 48.57 2.20
N ALA A 231 25.93 47.95 3.24
CA ALA A 231 25.47 46.56 3.28
C ALA A 231 26.50 45.45 2.90
N CYS A 232 27.80 45.76 2.82
CA CYS A 232 28.89 44.82 2.47
C CYS A 232 30.26 45.33 2.97
N PRO A 233 31.17 44.47 3.50
CA PRO A 233 30.95 43.14 4.09
C PRO A 233 30.62 43.23 5.60
N CYS A 234 29.86 42.27 6.10
CA CYS A 234 29.69 42.01 7.54
C CYS A 234 30.03 40.55 7.84
N ASP A 235 30.29 40.25 9.11
CA ASP A 235 30.52 38.90 9.60
C ASP A 235 29.31 37.99 9.30
N PRO A 236 29.49 36.82 8.66
CA PRO A 236 28.38 35.98 8.18
C PRO A 236 27.60 35.29 9.32
N GLU A 237 28.18 35.14 10.51
CA GLU A 237 27.49 34.55 11.65
C GLU A 237 26.70 35.61 12.43
N THR A 238 27.38 36.71 12.77
CA THR A 238 26.90 37.71 13.73
C THR A 238 26.30 38.95 13.08
N GLY A 239 26.63 39.24 11.83
CA GLY A 239 26.26 40.48 11.15
C GLY A 239 27.12 41.69 11.53
N SER A 240 28.22 41.49 12.28
CA SER A 240 29.11 42.56 12.72
C SER A 240 29.83 43.24 11.57
N CYS A 241 29.81 44.58 11.53
CA CYS A 241 30.56 45.37 10.54
C CYS A 241 32.03 45.58 10.92
N ASN A 242 32.44 45.19 12.14
CA ASN A 242 33.81 45.34 12.63
C ASN A 242 34.64 44.08 12.35
N ILE A 243 34.84 43.77 11.07
CA ILE A 243 35.64 42.62 10.64
C ILE A 243 37.13 42.96 10.69
N THR A 244 37.79 42.59 11.79
CA THR A 244 39.26 42.62 11.91
C THR A 244 39.83 41.26 11.47
N HIS A 245 39.97 41.03 10.17
CA HIS A 245 40.69 39.86 9.66
C HIS A 245 42.08 40.27 9.15
N ASP A 246 43.06 40.11 10.04
CA ASP A 246 44.48 40.30 9.76
C ASP A 246 44.97 39.12 8.90
N GLY A 247 44.96 39.29 7.57
CA GLY A 247 45.52 38.28 6.67
C GLY A 247 45.07 38.28 5.21
N VAL A 248 43.94 38.88 4.83
CA VAL A 248 43.42 38.73 3.45
C VAL A 248 42.80 40.00 2.88
N LEU A 249 43.55 41.11 2.91
CA LEU A 249 43.10 42.39 2.33
C LEU A 249 42.76 42.26 0.82
N GLN A 250 43.41 41.32 0.11
CA GLN A 250 43.23 41.12 -1.33
C GLN A 250 41.92 40.37 -1.70
N ASP A 251 41.50 39.35 -0.94
CA ASP A 251 40.30 38.56 -1.23
C ASP A 251 39.02 39.32 -0.89
N HIS A 252 39.02 40.06 0.23
CA HIS A 252 37.90 40.88 0.64
C HIS A 252 37.66 42.08 -0.29
N LEU A 253 38.73 42.69 -0.84
CA LEU A 253 38.60 43.74 -1.86
C LEU A 253 37.99 43.21 -3.17
N HIS A 254 38.38 42.00 -3.57
CA HIS A 254 37.81 41.34 -4.76
C HIS A 254 36.32 40.99 -4.54
N ARG A 255 35.99 40.42 -3.37
CA ARG A 255 34.62 40.12 -2.93
C ARG A 255 33.75 41.39 -2.81
N ALA A 256 34.27 42.47 -2.24
CA ALA A 256 33.58 43.77 -2.16
C ALA A 256 33.30 44.37 -3.55
N GLY A 257 34.24 44.24 -4.49
CA GLY A 257 34.04 44.64 -5.90
C GLY A 257 32.92 43.87 -6.60
N GLN A 258 32.77 42.57 -6.31
CA GLN A 258 31.69 41.73 -6.84
C GLN A 258 30.32 42.09 -6.23
N CYS A 259 30.25 42.45 -4.94
CA CYS A 259 29.01 42.89 -4.28
C CYS A 259 28.45 44.19 -4.92
N LEU A 260 29.32 45.18 -5.16
CA LEU A 260 28.95 46.42 -5.86
C LEU A 260 28.49 46.19 -7.31
N ALA A 261 29.05 45.19 -7.99
CA ALA A 261 28.64 44.82 -9.34
C ALA A 261 27.27 44.10 -9.37
N SER A 262 26.96 43.28 -8.35
CA SER A 262 25.70 42.52 -8.27
C SER A 262 24.49 43.42 -8.03
N GLN A 263 24.62 44.49 -7.23
CA GLN A 263 23.56 45.50 -7.06
C GLN A 263 23.19 46.22 -8.37
N LYS A 264 24.13 46.37 -9.31
CA LYS A 264 23.83 46.88 -10.66
C LYS A 264 23.15 45.83 -11.56
N LYS A 265 23.37 44.54 -11.31
CA LYS A 265 22.91 43.43 -12.18
C LYS A 265 21.45 43.06 -11.95
N GLU A 266 20.89 43.22 -10.74
CA GLU A 266 19.45 43.01 -10.48
C GLU A 266 18.55 43.98 -11.26
N LYS A 267 19.07 45.14 -11.68
CA LYS A 267 18.34 46.12 -12.51
C LYS A 267 18.32 45.77 -14.01
N SER A 268 19.04 44.72 -14.41
CA SER A 268 19.17 44.27 -15.80
C SER A 268 18.83 42.79 -15.95
N LYS A 269 17.66 42.37 -15.45
CA LYS A 269 17.01 41.16 -16.00
C LYS A 269 16.53 41.52 -17.41
N GLU A 270 17.39 41.30 -18.39
CA GLU A 270 17.06 41.38 -19.81
C GLU A 270 15.83 40.52 -20.08
N LYS A 271 14.76 41.17 -20.54
CA LYS A 271 13.66 40.48 -21.21
C LYS A 271 14.23 39.87 -22.49
N PHE A 272 14.47 38.57 -22.47
CA PHE A 272 14.76 37.80 -23.68
C PHE A 272 13.49 37.81 -24.55
N SER A 273 13.39 38.82 -25.40
CA SER A 273 12.26 39.03 -26.32
C SER A 273 12.46 38.16 -27.56
N LEU A 274 11.95 36.93 -27.51
CA LEU A 274 11.77 36.10 -28.70
C LEU A 274 10.77 36.76 -29.67
N SER A 275 11.08 36.74 -30.97
CA SER A 275 10.21 37.19 -32.07
C SER A 275 8.83 36.52 -32.02
N GLU A 276 7.76 37.24 -32.41
CA GLU A 276 6.38 36.71 -32.44
C GLU A 276 6.26 35.41 -33.26
N SER A 277 7.04 35.27 -34.33
CA SER A 277 7.09 34.05 -35.15
C SER A 277 7.66 32.84 -34.40
N SER A 278 8.63 33.06 -33.51
CA SER A 278 9.20 32.02 -32.66
C SER A 278 8.22 31.59 -31.56
N TRP A 279 7.46 32.53 -30.99
CA TRP A 279 6.39 32.23 -30.03
C TRP A 279 5.26 31.41 -30.64
N LEU A 280 4.83 31.73 -31.86
CA LEU A 280 3.82 30.97 -32.59
C LEU A 280 4.30 29.54 -32.91
N SER A 281 5.57 29.40 -33.30
CA SER A 281 6.16 28.09 -33.60
C SER A 281 6.29 27.21 -32.36
N LEU A 282 6.78 27.77 -31.25
CA LEU A 282 6.92 27.07 -29.96
C LEU A 282 5.56 26.69 -29.37
N SER A 283 4.60 27.61 -29.37
CA SER A 283 3.25 27.33 -28.85
C SER A 283 2.52 26.27 -29.67
N SER A 284 2.65 26.29 -31.00
CA SER A 284 2.08 25.25 -31.86
C SER A 284 2.71 23.88 -31.63
N ALA A 285 4.03 23.81 -31.44
CA ALA A 285 4.72 22.55 -31.15
C ALA A 285 4.32 21.98 -29.78
N LEU A 286 4.24 22.84 -28.75
CA LEU A 286 3.78 22.47 -27.41
C LEU A 286 2.32 22.00 -27.41
N ALA A 287 1.44 22.67 -28.16
CA ALA A 287 0.04 22.26 -28.30
C ALA A 287 -0.08 20.88 -28.95
N LEU A 288 0.70 20.61 -30.01
CA LEU A 288 0.73 19.30 -30.66
C LEU A 288 1.23 18.20 -29.70
N LEU A 289 2.29 18.47 -28.93
CA LEU A 289 2.80 17.55 -27.92
C LEU A 289 1.79 17.27 -26.81
N LEU A 290 1.07 18.29 -26.36
CA LEU A 290 -0.01 18.14 -25.37
C LEU A 290 -1.16 17.28 -25.91
N VAL A 291 -1.55 17.46 -27.18
CA VAL A 291 -2.58 16.62 -27.81
C VAL A 291 -2.11 15.17 -27.93
N LEU A 292 -0.87 14.94 -28.38
CA LEU A 292 -0.31 13.58 -28.45
C LEU A 292 -0.21 12.92 -27.08
N SER A 293 0.20 13.67 -26.05
CA SER A 293 0.25 13.18 -24.67
C SER A 293 -1.16 12.88 -24.12
N ALA A 294 -2.14 13.75 -24.37
CA ALA A 294 -3.52 13.55 -23.96
C ALA A 294 -4.13 12.31 -24.64
N LEU A 295 -3.90 12.12 -25.95
CA LEU A 295 -4.34 10.93 -26.68
C LEU A 295 -3.66 9.66 -26.15
N GLY A 296 -2.36 9.72 -25.84
CA GLY A 296 -1.62 8.63 -25.21
C GLY A 296 -2.17 8.29 -23.81
N ASN A 297 -2.46 9.29 -22.99
CA ASN A 297 -3.04 9.13 -21.67
C ASN A 297 -4.48 8.61 -21.73
N VAL A 298 -5.30 9.07 -22.68
CA VAL A 298 -6.64 8.50 -22.93
C VAL A 298 -6.53 7.04 -23.37
N GLY A 299 -5.56 6.69 -24.23
CA GLY A 299 -5.28 5.30 -24.60
C GLY A 299 -4.83 4.45 -23.41
N LEU A 300 -4.00 5.01 -22.52
CA LEU A 300 -3.58 4.38 -21.26
C LEU A 300 -4.72 4.25 -20.25
N VAL A 301 -5.65 5.20 -20.17
CA VAL A 301 -6.84 5.14 -19.31
C VAL A 301 -7.85 4.13 -19.87
N LEU A 302 -8.05 4.08 -21.18
CA LEU A 302 -8.91 3.08 -21.83
C LEU A 302 -8.35 1.66 -21.70
N ARG A 303 -7.02 1.49 -21.76
CA ARG A 303 -6.34 0.22 -21.39
C ARG A 303 -6.31 -0.03 -19.89
N GLY A 304 -6.19 1.02 -19.08
CA GLY A 304 -6.20 0.97 -17.62
C GLY A 304 -7.56 0.63 -17.03
N GLN A 305 -8.65 0.92 -17.74
CA GLN A 305 -9.99 0.45 -17.38
C GLN A 305 -10.17 -1.07 -17.56
N GLN A 306 -9.24 -1.76 -18.24
CA GLN A 306 -9.19 -3.24 -18.22
C GLN A 306 -8.53 -3.79 -16.95
N HIS A 307 -7.81 -2.99 -16.15
CA HIS A 307 -7.46 -3.32 -14.76
C HIS A 307 -8.63 -2.98 -13.84
N ARG A 308 -9.72 -3.72 -14.04
CA ARG A 308 -10.87 -3.70 -13.15
C ARG A 308 -10.53 -4.58 -11.96
N HIS A 309 -10.35 -4.00 -10.78
CA HIS A 309 -10.47 -4.69 -9.49
C HIS A 309 -11.69 -5.63 -9.57
N ARG A 310 -11.43 -6.92 -9.74
CA ARG A 310 -12.43 -7.98 -9.61
C ARG A 310 -11.82 -8.99 -8.67
N ASP A 311 -11.65 -8.56 -7.43
CA ASP A 311 -11.10 -9.37 -6.34
C ASP A 311 -12.00 -10.57 -6.00
N TYR A 312 -13.20 -10.64 -6.60
CA TYR A 312 -14.10 -11.78 -6.52
C TYR A 312 -14.85 -11.97 -7.85
N ARG A 313 -15.27 -13.21 -8.11
CA ARG A 313 -16.07 -13.61 -9.28
C ARG A 313 -17.39 -14.21 -8.80
N TYR A 314 -18.50 -13.66 -9.28
CA TYR A 314 -19.83 -14.26 -9.07
C TYR A 314 -20.10 -15.28 -10.18
N LEU A 315 -20.51 -16.48 -9.80
CA LEU A 315 -20.94 -17.54 -10.71
C LEU A 315 -22.36 -17.98 -10.34
N PRO A 316 -23.31 -17.98 -11.29
CA PRO A 316 -24.61 -18.60 -11.10
C PRO A 316 -24.49 -20.06 -10.66
N LEU A 317 -25.32 -20.51 -9.72
CA LEU A 317 -25.27 -21.88 -9.20
C LEU A 317 -25.40 -22.97 -10.28
N ARG A 318 -26.21 -22.72 -11.33
CA ARG A 318 -26.34 -23.60 -12.51
C ARG A 318 -25.01 -23.86 -13.23
N ASP A 319 -24.09 -22.89 -13.22
CA ASP A 319 -22.79 -23.01 -13.88
C ASP A 319 -21.83 -23.88 -13.04
N ILE A 320 -22.15 -24.12 -11.76
CA ILE A 320 -21.41 -25.00 -10.84
C ILE A 320 -22.02 -26.41 -10.87
N ASN A 321 -23.35 -26.51 -10.90
CA ASN A 321 -24.06 -27.79 -10.83
C ASN A 321 -24.11 -28.53 -12.18
N GLY A 322 -23.82 -27.85 -13.29
CA GLY A 322 -23.85 -28.46 -14.63
C GLY A 322 -25.25 -28.62 -15.24
N ASP A 323 -26.30 -28.15 -14.56
CA ASP A 323 -27.72 -28.16 -14.98
C ASP A 323 -28.37 -26.76 -14.83
#